data_AF-A0A0B6YK05-F1
#
_entry.id   AF-A0A0B6YK05-F1
#
_cell.length_a   1.000
_cell.length_b   1.000
_cell.length_c   1.000
_cell.angle_alpha   90.00
_cell.angle_beta   90.00
_cell.angle_gamma   90.00
#
_symmetry.space_group_name_H-M   'P 1'
#
loop_
_entity.id
_entity.type
_entity.pdbx_description
1 polymer ?
#
loop_
_entity_poly.entity_id
_entity_poly.type
_entity_poly.pdbx_seq_one_letter_code
_entity_poly.pdbx_strand_id
1 'polypeptide(L)'
;PSTSDGRVIFFLPWQNVTVAGTTDTPCEVLDNPQPTEIDIQFILNEIRNYLSPDVEVRRGDVLSAWSGIRPLVSDPNKSDT
;
A
#
# COMPACT_ATOMS: atom_id res chain seq x y z
N PRO A 1 -15.24 3.09 -4.17
CA PRO A 1 -13.90 2.46 -4.19
C PRO A 1 -13.30 2.47 -2.77
N SER A 2 -13.50 1.37 -2.05
CA SER A 2 -12.92 1.13 -0.73
C SER A 2 -12.21 -0.22 -0.77
N THR A 3 -11.01 -0.30 -0.20
CA THR A 3 -10.35 -1.58 0.05
C THR A 3 -11.21 -2.44 0.98
N SER A 4 -10.86 -3.72 1.14
CA SER A 4 -11.56 -4.64 2.04
C SER A 4 -11.76 -4.12 3.47
N ASP A 5 -10.90 -3.19 3.91
CA ASP A 5 -10.94 -2.54 5.23
C ASP A 5 -11.36 -1.06 5.20
N GLY A 6 -11.94 -0.58 4.11
CA GLY A 6 -12.52 0.77 4.05
C GLY A 6 -11.54 1.89 3.69
N ARG A 7 -10.26 1.59 3.46
CA ARG A 7 -9.24 2.57 3.00
C ARG A 7 -9.37 2.85 1.50
N VAL A 8 -8.61 3.84 1.03
CA VAL A 8 -8.51 4.20 -0.39
C VAL A 8 -7.17 3.68 -0.93
N ILE A 9 -7.21 3.14 -2.15
CA ILE A 9 -6.03 2.76 -2.92
C ILE A 9 -5.94 3.65 -4.17
N PHE A 10 -4.74 4.12 -4.50
CA PHE A 10 -4.47 4.97 -5.65
C PHE A 10 -3.85 4.17 -6.80
N PHE A 11 -4.11 4.62 -8.02
CA PHE A 11 -3.46 4.15 -9.25
C PHE A 11 -2.89 5.38 -9.96
N LEU A 12 -1.57 5.52 -9.97
CA LEU A 12 -0.90 6.68 -10.54
C LEU A 12 -0.06 6.26 -11.75
N PRO A 13 -0.40 6.70 -12.97
CA PRO A 13 0.45 6.46 -14.14
C PRO A 13 1.73 7.28 -14.03
N TRP A 14 2.88 6.63 -14.14
CA TRP A 14 4.19 7.28 -14.04
C TRP A 14 5.22 6.53 -14.89
N GLN A 15 5.90 7.23 -15.81
CA GLN A 15 6.96 6.68 -16.67
C GLN A 15 6.65 5.29 -17.29
N ASN A 16 5.53 5.17 -18.00
CA ASN A 16 5.07 3.92 -18.65
C ASN A 16 4.77 2.75 -17.69
N VAL A 17 4.75 3.00 -16.38
CA VAL A 17 4.29 2.06 -15.36
C VAL A 17 3.14 2.68 -14.56
N THR A 18 2.53 1.87 -13.70
CA THR A 18 1.51 2.33 -12.74
C THR A 18 2.00 2.08 -11.33
N VAL A 19 1.97 3.12 -10.51
CA VAL A 19 2.19 3.02 -9.07
C VAL A 19 0.86 2.77 -8.38
N ALA A 20 0.82 1.75 -7.53
CA ALA A 20 -0.35 1.42 -6.71
C ALA A 20 0.00 1.37 -5.22
N GLY A 21 -0.91 1.86 -4.36
CA GLY A 21 -0.69 1.92 -2.91
C GLY A 21 -1.74 2.78 -2.19
N THR A 22 -1.66 2.99 -0.87
CA THR A 22 -0.59 2.57 0.08
C THR A 22 -1.12 1.56 1.11
N THR A 23 -0.24 1.00 1.92
CA THR A 23 -0.60 0.31 3.16
C THR A 23 -0.51 1.25 4.36
N ASP A 24 -1.15 0.83 5.44
CA ASP A 24 -1.12 1.44 6.77
C ASP A 24 -0.95 0.31 7.78
N THR A 25 0.23 0.19 8.35
CA THR A 25 0.57 -0.86 9.31
C THR A 25 1.55 -0.26 10.32
N PRO A 26 1.37 -0.52 11.64
CA PRO A 26 2.33 -0.11 12.65
C PRO A 26 3.73 -0.61 12.30
N CYS A 27 4.74 0.25 12.46
CA CYS A 27 6.13 -0.07 12.17
C CYS A 27 7.07 0.56 13.18
N GLU A 28 8.25 -0.04 13.34
CA GLU A 28 9.36 0.58 14.07
C GLU A 28 10.04 1.64 13.20
N VAL A 29 10.63 2.65 13.85
CA VAL A 29 11.37 3.70 13.14
C VAL A 29 12.72 3.14 12.69
N LEU A 30 12.89 3.07 11.37
CA LEU A 30 14.09 2.57 10.71
C LEU A 30 14.56 3.60 9.68
N ASP A 31 15.88 3.75 9.53
CA ASP A 31 16.46 4.66 8.54
C ASP A 31 16.18 4.21 7.10
N ASN A 32 16.14 2.89 6.85
CA ASN A 32 15.91 2.29 5.54
C ASN A 32 14.81 1.23 5.61
N PRO A 33 13.55 1.63 5.84
CA PRO A 33 12.44 0.69 5.88
C PRO A 33 12.32 -0.02 4.52
N GLN A 34 11.98 -1.30 4.57
CA GLN A 34 11.77 -2.10 3.38
C GLN A 34 10.29 -2.48 3.28
N PRO A 35 9.71 -2.55 2.07
CA PRO A 35 8.38 -3.07 1.89
C PRO A 35 8.36 -4.56 2.26
N THR A 36 7.33 -5.00 2.97
CA THR A 36 7.17 -6.43 3.27
C THR A 36 6.42 -7.13 2.15
N GLU A 37 6.60 -8.44 2.02
CA GLU A 37 5.81 -9.22 1.04
C GLU A 37 4.32 -9.21 1.40
N ILE A 38 3.97 -9.06 2.69
CA ILE A 38 2.59 -8.92 3.14
C ILE A 38 1.97 -7.63 2.57
N ASP A 39 2.69 -6.50 2.62
CA ASP A 39 2.23 -5.23 2.06
C ASP A 39 2.04 -5.31 0.54
N ILE A 40 2.99 -5.95 -0.16
CA ILE A 40 2.93 -6.13 -1.61
C ILE A 40 1.72 -6.98 -1.99
N GLN A 41 1.51 -8.11 -1.30
CA GLN A 41 0.35 -8.97 -1.55
C GLN A 41 -0.97 -8.28 -1.21
N PHE A 42 -1.01 -7.48 -0.14
CA PHE A 42 -2.18 -6.66 0.18
C PHE A 42 -2.54 -5.75 -0.99
N ILE A 43 -1.58 -4.96 -1.50
CA ILE A 43 -1.81 -4.07 -2.65
C ILE A 43 -2.29 -4.89 -3.86
N LEU A 44 -1.62 -5.99 -4.21
CA LEU A 44 -2.01 -6.83 -5.35
C LEU A 44 -3.41 -7.41 -5.21
N ASN A 45 -3.79 -7.86 -4.02
CA ASN A 45 -5.12 -8.40 -3.75
C ASN A 45 -6.20 -7.32 -3.86
N GLU A 46 -5.93 -6.13 -3.33
CA GLU A 46 -6.88 -5.02 -3.38
C GLU A 46 -7.08 -4.51 -4.81
N ILE A 47 -6.00 -4.32 -5.57
CA ILE A 47 -6.12 -3.78 -6.94
C ILE A 47 -6.88 -4.70 -7.89
N ARG A 48 -6.82 -6.04 -7.71
CA ARG A 48 -7.58 -6.99 -8.53
C ARG A 48 -9.07 -6.70 -8.55
N ASN A 49 -9.62 -6.18 -7.45
CA ASN A 49 -11.04 -5.85 -7.34
C ASN A 49 -11.44 -4.60 -8.16
N TYR A 50 -10.46 -3.85 -8.68
CA TYR A 50 -10.67 -2.64 -9.48
C TYR A 50 -10.34 -2.81 -10.96
N LEU A 51 -9.68 -3.92 -11.30
CA LEU A 51 -9.30 -4.22 -12.67
C LEU A 51 -10.41 -5.00 -13.37
N SER A 52 -10.40 -4.94 -14.71
CA SER A 52 -11.30 -5.78 -15.50
C SER A 52 -10.97 -7.26 -15.28
N PRO A 53 -11.96 -8.18 -15.28
CA PRO A 53 -11.74 -9.60 -14.98
C PRO A 53 -10.74 -10.34 -15.88
N ASP A 54 -10.43 -9.78 -17.06
CA ASP A 54 -9.43 -10.28 -18.01
C ASP A 54 -8.00 -9.81 -17.70
N VAL A 55 -7.82 -8.87 -16.76
CA VAL A 55 -6.51 -8.39 -16.33
C VAL A 55 -6.09 -9.13 -15.07
N GLU A 56 -5.16 -10.07 -15.22
CA GLU A 56 -4.54 -10.76 -14.10
C GLU A 56 -3.25 -10.05 -13.67
N VAL A 57 -3.18 -9.66 -12.40
CA VAL A 57 -1.95 -9.13 -11.77
C VAL A 57 -1.39 -10.14 -10.78
N ARG A 58 -0.08 -10.37 -10.86
CA ARG A 58 0.68 -11.30 -10.03
C ARG A 58 1.96 -10.67 -9.50
N ARG A 59 2.58 -11.34 -8.52
CA ARG A 59 3.82 -10.87 -7.88
C ARG A 59 4.96 -10.64 -8.88
N GLY A 60 4.98 -11.39 -9.98
CA GLY A 60 5.97 -11.26 -11.06
C GLY A 60 5.83 -9.99 -11.92
N ASP A 61 4.71 -9.27 -11.82
CA ASP A 61 4.51 -8.02 -12.57
C ASP A 61 4.99 -6.79 -11.78
N VAL A 62 5.38 -6.98 -10.51
CA VAL A 62 5.92 -5.93 -9.64
C VAL A 62 7.38 -5.68 -10.00
N LEU A 63 7.65 -4.59 -10.71
CA LEU A 63 9.00 -4.19 -11.12
C LEU A 63 9.84 -3.62 -9.97
N SER A 64 9.19 -2.95 -9.02
CA SER A 64 9.85 -2.33 -7.86
C SER A 64 8.83 -2.10 -6.75
N ALA A 65 9.29 -2.09 -5.50
CA ALA A 65 8.52 -1.69 -4.33
C ALA A 65 9.38 -0.82 -3.42
N TRP A 66 8.76 0.11 -2.69
CA TRP A 66 9.41 0.92 -1.66
C TRP A 66 8.44 1.10 -0.49
N SER A 67 8.97 1.49 0.66
CA SER A 67 8.18 1.88 1.81
C SER A 67 8.69 3.20 2.40
N GLY A 68 7.85 3.83 3.20
CA GLY A 68 8.17 5.05 3.92
C GLY A 68 7.37 5.10 5.21
N ILE A 69 7.92 5.77 6.22
CA ILE A 69 7.31 5.90 7.54
C ILE A 69 6.64 7.26 7.63
N ARG A 70 5.35 7.28 7.98
CA ARG A 70 4.63 8.53 8.26
C ARG A 70 4.87 8.92 9.72
N PRO A 71 5.50 10.06 10.02
CA PRO A 71 5.64 10.54 11.40
C PRO A 71 4.30 11.09 11.87
N LEU A 72 3.51 10.23 12.53
CA LEU A 72 2.22 10.61 13.10
C LEU A 72 2.45 11.19 14.51
N VAL A 73 1.93 12.40 14.74
CA VAL A 73 1.94 13.01 16.07
C VAL A 73 0.77 12.46 16.87
N SER A 74 1.05 11.94 18.06
CA SER A 74 0.02 11.58 19.04
C SER A 74 0.06 12.57 20.22
N ASP A 75 -1.11 13.01 20.68
CA ASP A 75 -1.23 13.75 21.94
C ASP A 75 -1.26 12.73 23.09
N PRO A 76 -0.27 12.75 24.01
CA PRO A 76 -0.20 11.77 25.10
C PRO A 76 -1.40 11.83 26.06
N ASN A 77 -2.21 12.89 26.01
CA ASN A 77 -3.41 13.05 26.84
C ASN A 77 -4.71 12.66 26.13
N LYS A 78 -4.65 12.35 24.83
CA LYS A 78 -5.83 11.94 24.06
C LYS A 78 -5.89 10.42 24.02
N SER A 79 -7.06 9.86 24.35
CA SER A 79 -7.31 8.43 24.15
C SER A 79 -7.22 8.09 22.66
N ASP A 80 -6.57 6.98 22.33
CA ASP A 80 -6.54 6.44 20.97
C ASP A 80 -7.99 6.31 20.44
N THR A 81 -8.23 6.90 19.27
CA THR A 81 -9.51 6.84 18.53
C THR A 81 -9.34 6.01 17.28
#